data_AF-A0A960FP20-F1
#
_entry.id   AF-A0A960FP20-F1
#
_cell.length_a   1.000
_cell.length_b   1.000
_cell.length_c   1.000
_cell.angle_alpha   90.00
_cell.angle_beta   90.00
_cell.angle_gamma   90.00
#
_symmetry.space_group_name_H-M   'P 1'
#
loop_
_entity.id
_entity.type
_entity.pdbx_description
1 polymer ?
#
loop_
_entity_poly.entity_id
_entity_poly.type
_entity_poly.pdbx_seq_one_letter_code
_entity_poly.pdbx_strand_id
1 'polypeptide(L)' 'MKRTNLVLDEQLLEEALRISGERTYSATVNLALRKLVERAKAGRILELAGSGAWEGDLGEMRGEAGGPAGKGKGLAAG' A
#
# COMPACT_ATOMS: atom_id res chain seq x y z
N MET A 1 6.32 27.44 5.72
CA MET A 1 4.95 27.20 5.23
C MET A 1 4.45 28.46 4.53
N LYS A 2 3.58 28.31 3.51
CA LYS A 2 2.91 29.42 2.81
C LYS A 2 1.48 29.56 3.34
N ARG A 3 1.01 30.80 3.56
CA ARG A 3 -0.40 31.07 3.90
C ARG A 3 -1.23 31.15 2.62
N THR A 4 -2.39 30.50 2.63
CA THR A 4 -3.36 30.48 1.52
C THR A 4 -4.75 30.57 2.11
N ASN A 5 -5.63 31.37 1.52
CA ASN A 5 -7.05 31.40 1.90
C ASN A 5 -7.83 30.42 1.03
N LEU A 6 -8.58 29.52 1.65
CA LEU A 6 -9.32 28.45 0.98
C LEU A 6 -10.72 28.38 1.57
N VAL A 7 -11.71 28.13 0.71
CA VAL A 7 -13.06 27.76 1.16
C VAL A 7 -13.08 26.24 1.30
N LEU A 8 -13.44 25.76 2.49
CA LEU A 8 -13.47 24.33 2.84
C LEU A 8 -14.87 23.97 3.33
N ASP A 9 -15.25 22.71 3.13
CA ASP A 9 -16.44 22.15 3.77
C ASP A 9 -16.18 22.06 5.28
N GLU A 10 -16.99 22.77 6.07
CA GLU A 10 -16.85 22.87 7.52
C GLU A 10 -17.08 21.52 8.21
N GLN A 11 -18.09 20.77 7.79
CA GLN A 11 -18.44 19.50 8.41
C GLN A 11 -17.34 18.46 8.20
N LEU A 12 -16.80 18.40 6.97
CA LEU A 12 -15.69 17.52 6.65
C LEU A 12 -14.41 17.91 7.38
N LEU A 13 -14.13 19.22 7.52
CA LEU A 13 -12.95 19.70 8.24
C LEU A 13 -13.02 19.35 9.73
N GLU A 14 -14.19 19.51 10.34
CA GLU A 14 -14.44 19.14 11.73
C GLU A 14 -14.31 17.63 11.96
N GLU A 15 -14.86 16.82 11.06
CA GLU A 15 -14.70 15.36 11.12
C GLU A 15 -13.22 14.97 10.96
N ALA A 16 -12.51 15.56 10.00
CA ALA A 16 -11.09 15.30 9.80
C ALA A 16 -10.25 15.71 11.03
N LEU A 17 -10.58 16.83 11.69
CA LEU A 17 -9.90 17.27 12.92
C LEU A 17 -10.07 16.24 14.02
N ARG A 18 -11.31 15.78 14.27
CA ARG A 18 -11.63 14.76 15.30
C ARG A 18 -10.94 13.43 15.02
N ILE A 19 -11.00 12.92 13.79
CA ILE A 19 -10.42 11.62 13.42
C ILE A 19 -8.89 11.69 13.41
N SER A 20 -8.30 12.81 12.99
CA SER A 20 -6.84 12.97 12.98
C SER A 20 -6.23 13.17 14.37
N GLY A 21 -7.03 13.65 15.35
CA GLY A 21 -6.53 14.02 16.68
C GLY A 21 -5.66 15.28 16.68
N GLU A 22 -5.67 16.03 15.57
CA GLU A 22 -4.91 17.26 15.45
C GLU A 22 -5.57 18.41 16.22
N ARG A 23 -4.75 19.37 16.63
CA ARG A 23 -5.21 20.52 17.43
C ARG A 23 -5.67 21.72 16.61
N THR A 24 -5.34 21.74 15.32
CA THR A 24 -5.62 22.89 14.44
C THR A 24 -6.03 22.42 13.06
N TYR A 25 -6.93 23.16 12.41
CA TYR A 25 -7.30 22.90 11.01
C TYR A 25 -6.09 22.93 10.07
N SER A 26 -5.12 23.82 10.32
CA SER A 26 -3.89 23.88 9.51
C SER A 26 -3.11 22.57 9.58
N ALA A 27 -2.98 21.97 10.76
CA ALA A 27 -2.30 20.69 10.93
C ALA A 27 -3.08 19.56 10.24
N THR A 28 -4.40 19.50 10.43
CA THR A 28 -5.29 18.53 9.77
C THR A 28 -5.20 18.59 8.26
N VAL A 29 -5.29 19.78 7.66
CA VAL A 29 -5.20 19.97 6.21
C VAL A 29 -3.82 19.57 5.68
N ASN A 30 -2.74 19.96 6.36
CA ASN A 30 -1.39 19.55 5.96
C ASN A 30 -1.19 18.04 6.05
N LEU A 31 -1.72 17.38 7.08
CA LEU A 31 -1.69 15.93 7.22
C LEU A 31 -2.47 15.24 6.09
N ALA A 32 -3.66 15.74 5.76
CA ALA A 32 -4.48 15.23 4.67
C ALA A 32 -3.76 15.33 3.31
N LEU A 33 -3.15 16.49 3.02
CA LEU A 33 -2.37 16.70 1.81
C LEU A 33 -1.15 15.77 1.72
N ARG A 34 -0.44 15.57 2.84
CA ARG A 34 0.68 14.62 2.92
C ARG A 34 0.23 13.20 2.59
N LYS A 35 -0.83 12.72 3.25
CA LYS A 35 -1.38 11.38 3.04
C LYS A 35 -1.86 11.19 1.60
N LEU A 36 -2.46 12.21 1.00
CA LEU A 36 -2.87 12.18 -0.42
C LEU A 36 -1.67 11.98 -1.34
N VAL A 37 -0.60 12.76 -1.17
CA VAL A 37 0.62 12.64 -1.98
C VAL A 37 1.30 11.29 -1.76
N GLU A 38 1.39 10.81 -0.53
CA GLU A 38 1.95 9.49 -0.20
C GLU A 38 1.17 8.36 -0.89
N ARG A 39 -0.16 8.37 -0.82
CA ARG A 39 -1.01 7.39 -1.51
C ARG A 39 -0.86 7.44 -3.03
N ALA A 40 -0.81 8.64 -3.61
CA ALA A 40 -0.58 8.80 -5.04
C ALA A 40 0.79 8.24 -5.47
N LYS A 41 1.83 8.45 -4.65
CA LYS A 41 3.16 7.88 -4.89
C LYS A 41 3.16 6.35 -4.76
N ALA A 42 2.48 5.79 -3.77
CA ALA A 42 2.37 4.36 -3.59
C ALA A 42 1.59 3.69 -4.74
N GLY A 43 0.56 4.35 -5.28
CA GLY A 43 -0.15 3.87 -6.47
C GLY A 43 0.77 3.66 -7.68
N ARG A 44 1.80 4.49 -7.85
CA ARG A 44 2.80 4.31 -8.92
C ARG A 44 3.69 3.07 -8.73
N ILE A 45 3.79 2.52 -7.52
CA ILE A 45 4.44 1.21 -7.32
C ILE A 45 3.62 0.10 -7.98
N LEU A 46 2.29 0.24 -8.05
CA LEU A 46 1.46 -0.71 -8.79
C LEU A 46 1.70 -0.65 -10.31
N GLU A 47 2.12 0.51 -10.84
CA GLU A 47 2.57 0.62 -12.25
C GLU A 47 3.86 -0.16 -12.51
N LEU A 48 4.66 -0.44 -11.47
CA LEU A 48 5.85 -1.28 -11.57
C LEU A 48 5.50 -2.78 -11.64
N ALA A 49 4.28 -3.18 -11.25
CA ALA A 49 3.84 -4.57 -11.36
C ALA A 49 3.75 -4.98 -12.85
N GLY A 50 4.51 -5.99 -13.25
CA GLY A 50 4.58 -6.44 -14.65
C GLY A 50 5.49 -5.60 -15.56
N SER A 51 6.09 -4.51 -15.05
CA SER A 51 7.03 -3.67 -15.80
C SER A 51 8.44 -4.28 -15.96
N GLY A 52 8.72 -5.38 -15.26
CA GLY A 52 10.06 -5.97 -15.18
C GLY A 52 11.01 -5.22 -14.24
N ALA A 53 10.53 -4.24 -13.47
CA ALA A 53 11.34 -3.49 -12.49
C ALA A 53 11.86 -4.33 -11.30
N TRP A 54 11.53 -5.62 -11.25
CA TRP A 54 12.01 -6.55 -10.26
C TRP A 54 12.42 -7.86 -10.94
N GLU A 55 13.68 -8.25 -10.76
CA GLU A 55 14.23 -9.54 -11.21
C GLU A 55 14.52 -10.41 -9.98
N GLY A 56 13.87 -11.58 -9.91
CA GLY A 56 14.07 -12.58 -8.85
C GLY A 56 13.00 -13.67 -8.87
N ASP A 57 13.20 -14.73 -8.08
CA ASP A 57 12.23 -15.81 -7.88
C ASP A 57 11.55 -15.67 -6.50
N LEU A 58 10.23 -15.56 -6.49
CA LEU A 58 9.46 -15.38 -5.26
C LEU A 58 9.46 -16.61 -4.35
N GLY A 59 9.61 -17.82 -4.90
CA GLY A 59 9.72 -19.08 -4.17
C GLY A 59 11.05 -19.21 -3.46
N GLU A 60 12.15 -18.82 -4.11
CA GLU A 60 13.48 -18.75 -3.48
C GLU A 60 13.51 -17.77 -2.31
N MET A 61 12.91 -16.58 -2.46
CA MET A 61 12.83 -15.58 -1.38
C MET A 61 11.97 -16.02 -0.20
N ARG A 62 10.89 -16.77 -0.44
CA ARG A 62 10.06 -17.33 0.62
C ARG A 62 10.71 -18.53 1.32
N GLY A 63 11.85 -19.00 0.82
CA GLY A 63 12.47 -20.21 1.33
C GLY A 63 11.60 -21.44 1.06
N GLU A 64 10.80 -21.44 -0.02
CA GLU A 64 10.07 -22.60 -0.54
C GLU A 64 11.06 -23.59 -1.17
N ALA A 65 12.09 -23.98 -0.41
CA ALA A 65 13.00 -25.04 -0.78
C ALA A 65 12.29 -26.38 -0.55
N GLY A 66 11.64 -26.88 -1.60
CA GLY A 66 11.37 -28.31 -1.82
C GLY A 66 10.51 -29.04 -0.79
N GLY A 67 9.22 -29.19 -1.08
CA GLY A 67 8.44 -30.36 -0.62
C GLY A 67 8.26 -31.34 -1.78
N PRO A 68 8.63 -32.63 -1.68
CA PRO A 68 8.38 -33.57 -2.75
C PRO A 68 6.88 -33.89 -2.76
N ALA A 69 6.12 -33.28 -3.66
CA ALA A 69 4.77 -33.73 -3.96
C ALA A 69 4.85 -35.16 -4.52
N GLY A 70 4.17 -36.07 -3.83
CA GLY A 70 4.38 -37.51 -3.88
C GLY A 70 4.40 -38.13 -5.28
N LYS A 71 5.40 -38.99 -5.52
CA LYS A 71 5.32 -40.03 -6.54
C LYS A 71 4.16 -40.96 -6.20
N GLY A 72 3.00 -40.71 -6.79
CA GLY A 72 2.04 -41.76 -7.06
C GLY A 72 2.67 -42.75 -8.04
N LYS A 73 2.97 -43.96 -7.59
CA LYS A 73 3.06 -45.12 -8.47
C LYS A 73 2.57 -46.36 -7.73
N GLY A 74 1.26 -46.51 -7.72
CA GLY A 74 0.64 -47.82 -7.65
C GLY A 74 0.76 -48.54 -9.00
N LEU A 75 0.69 -49.88 -8.91
CA LEU A 75 0.37 -50.85 -9.95
C LEU A 75 1.52 -51.53 -10.72
N ALA A 76 1.84 -52.74 -10.28
CA ALA A 76 1.81 -54.02 -11.04
C ALA A 76 2.27 -55.12 -10.06
N ALA A 77 1.43 -56.01 -9.51
CA ALA A 77 0.72 -57.13 -10.14
C ALA A 77 1.67 -58.04 -10.94
N GLY A 78 1.94 -59.24 -10.41
CA GLY A 78 2.70 -60.30 -11.07
C GLY A 78 3.47 -61.17 -10.08
#